data_AF-A0A7L4CDF4-F1
#
_entry.id   AF-A0A7L4CDF4-F1
#
_cell.length_a   1.000
_cell.length_b   1.000
_cell.length_c   1.000
_cell.angle_alpha   90.00
_cell.angle_beta   90.00
_cell.angle_gamma   90.00
#
_symmetry.space_group_name_H-M   'P 1'
#
loop_
_entity.id
_entity.type
_entity.pdbx_description
1 polymer ?
#
loop_
_entity_poly.entity_id
_entity_poly.type
_entity_poly.pdbx_seq_one_letter_code
_entity_poly.pdbx_strand_id
1 'polypeptide(L)' 'KSYICSDCGKSFVCHSWLVRHQMTHTGERPYKCSECDKSYRRKDYLLNHQRRHSGEGLFQCPLCRKRFVLRRSFVKHQ' A
#
# COMPACT_ATOMS: atom_id res chain seq x y z
N LYS A 1 20.62 -16.80 -5.46
CA LYS A 1 19.66 -17.15 -6.54
C LYS A 1 18.57 -16.09 -6.54
N SER A 2 18.37 -15.41 -7.66
CA SER A 2 17.38 -14.33 -7.80
C SER A 2 16.13 -14.85 -8.52
N TYR A 3 14.99 -14.18 -8.29
CA TYR A 3 13.72 -14.49 -8.94
C TYR A 3 13.45 -13.42 -10.00
N ILE A 4 13.38 -13.81 -11.26
CA ILE A 4 13.28 -12.87 -12.40
C ILE A 4 11.84 -12.86 -12.93
N CYS A 5 11.30 -11.67 -13.16
CA CYS A 5 10.01 -11.50 -13.82
C CYS A 5 10.14 -11.74 -15.32
N SER A 6 9.33 -12.65 -15.86
CA SER A 6 9.26 -12.97 -17.29
C SER A 6 8.83 -11.77 -18.14
N ASP A 7 7.93 -10.94 -17.62
CA ASP A 7 7.28 -9.89 -18.40
C ASP A 7 8.14 -8.63 -18.57
N CYS A 8 9.10 -8.39 -17.66
CA CYS A 8 9.90 -7.16 -17.66
C CYS A 8 11.37 -7.33 -17.26
N GLY A 9 11.82 -8.56 -16.99
CA GLY A 9 13.21 -8.87 -16.64
C GLY A 9 13.67 -8.42 -15.25
N LYS A 10 12.80 -7.80 -14.43
CA LYS A 10 13.18 -7.34 -13.08
C LYS A 10 13.50 -8.50 -12.16
N SER A 11 14.59 -8.38 -11.40
CA SER A 11 15.01 -9.38 -10.42
C SER A 11 14.59 -9.03 -9.00
N PHE A 12 14.25 -10.04 -8.22
CA PHE A 12 13.80 -9.95 -6.83
C PHE A 12 14.58 -10.92 -5.95
N VAL A 13 14.80 -10.52 -4.70
CA VAL A 13 15.55 -11.31 -3.71
C VAL A 13 14.76 -12.55 -3.27
N CYS A 14 13.43 -12.50 -3.31
CA CYS A 14 12.57 -13.61 -2.90
C CYS A 14 11.35 -13.79 -3.82
N HIS A 15 10.84 -15.02 -3.85
CA HIS A 15 9.70 -15.42 -4.68
C HIS A 15 8.43 -14.61 -4.37
N SER A 16 8.14 -14.36 -3.09
CA SER A 16 6.95 -13.60 -2.69
C SER A 16 6.95 -12.17 -3.24
N TRP A 17 8.12 -11.54 -3.40
CA TRP A 17 8.22 -10.22 -4.02
C TRP A 17 8.03 -10.28 -5.53
N LEU A 18 8.52 -11.34 -6.18
CA LEU A 18 8.25 -11.58 -7.60
C LEU A 18 6.75 -11.77 -7.85
N VAL A 19 6.09 -12.66 -7.11
CA VAL A 19 4.63 -12.90 -7.24
C VAL A 19 3.84 -11.60 -7.03
N ARG A 20 4.22 -10.83 -6.00
CA ARG A 20 3.61 -9.53 -5.74
C ARG A 20 3.84 -8.53 -6.87
N HIS A 21 5.01 -8.58 -7.50
CA HIS A 21 5.32 -7.77 -8.65
C HIS A 21 4.51 -8.19 -9.87
N GLN A 22 4.32 -9.48 -10.14
CA GLN A 22 3.54 -9.96 -11.30
C GLN A 22 2.10 -9.44 -11.30
N MET A 23 1.48 -9.28 -10.12
CA MET A 23 0.18 -8.62 -10.01
C MET A 23 0.17 -7.17 -10.55
N THR A 24 1.33 -6.55 -10.81
CA THR A 24 1.44 -5.25 -11.50
C THR A 24 1.16 -5.33 -12.98
N HIS A 25 1.46 -6.46 -13.59
CA HIS A 25 1.23 -6.70 -15.02
C HIS A 25 -0.19 -7.20 -15.26
N THR A 26 -0.68 -8.11 -14.43
CA THR A 26 -2.05 -8.65 -14.57
C THR A 26 -3.15 -7.66 -14.17
N GLY A 27 -2.79 -6.63 -13.40
CA GLY A 27 -3.77 -5.69 -12.85
C GLY A 27 -4.62 -6.26 -11.72
N GLU A 28 -4.35 -7.49 -11.28
CA GLU A 28 -5.10 -8.18 -10.24
C GLU A 28 -5.09 -7.40 -8.92
N ARG A 29 -6.26 -7.30 -8.30
CA ARG A 29 -6.51 -6.57 -7.06
C ARG A 29 -7.43 -7.39 -6.14
N PRO A 30 -6.90 -8.45 -5.50
CA PRO A 30 -7.72 -9.37 -4.73
C PRO A 30 -8.33 -8.76 -3.46
N TYR A 31 -7.81 -7.62 -2.98
CA TYR A 31 -8.25 -7.00 -1.74
C TYR A 31 -9.23 -5.87 -2.01
N LYS A 32 -10.54 -6.17 -2.00
CA LYS A 32 -11.62 -5.19 -2.17
C LYS A 32 -11.94 -4.48 -0.84
N CYS A 33 -12.24 -3.18 -0.91
CA CYS A 33 -12.78 -2.43 0.22
C CYS A 33 -14.26 -2.73 0.44
N SER A 34 -14.67 -2.90 1.70
CA SER A 34 -16.08 -3.06 2.08
C SER A 34 -16.89 -1.77 1.93
N GLU A 35 -16.25 -0.63 2.16
CA GLU A 35 -16.91 0.68 2.22
C GLU A 35 -16.99 1.39 0.86
N CYS A 36 -16.29 0.90 -0.17
CA CYS A 36 -16.31 1.48 -1.52
C CYS A 36 -15.79 0.51 -2.58
N ASP A 37 -15.96 0.82 -3.87
CA ASP A 37 -15.53 -0.05 -4.97
C ASP A 37 -14.03 -0.04 -5.29
N LYS A 38 -13.18 0.38 -4.34
CA LYS A 38 -11.73 0.35 -4.53
C LYS A 38 -11.15 -1.00 -4.15
N SER A 39 -10.32 -1.54 -5.03
CA SER A 39 -9.56 -2.77 -4.79
C SER A 39 -8.05 -2.54 -4.86
N TYR A 40 -7.32 -3.35 -4.11
CA TYR A 40 -5.88 -3.24 -3.90
C TYR A 40 -5.17 -4.55 -4.17
N ARG A 41 -3.91 -4.44 -4.62
CA ARG A 41 -3.00 -5.57 -4.83
C ARG A 41 -2.46 -6.17 -3.54
N ARG A 42 -2.50 -5.40 -2.44
CA ARG A 42 -1.92 -5.79 -1.16
C ARG A 42 -2.85 -5.45 -0.01
N LYS A 43 -2.89 -6.33 1.00
CA LYS A 43 -3.66 -6.14 2.22
C LYS A 43 -3.26 -4.87 2.98
N ASP A 44 -1.97 -4.56 3.08
CA ASP A 44 -1.51 -3.35 3.77
C ASP A 44 -1.97 -2.05 3.08
N TYR A 45 -2.18 -2.07 1.77
CA TYR A 45 -2.74 -0.93 1.05
C TYR A 45 -4.25 -0.79 1.31
N LEU A 46 -4.98 -1.90 1.37
CA LEU A 46 -6.39 -1.89 1.77
C LEU A 46 -6.55 -1.37 3.20
N LEU A 47 -5.76 -1.87 4.16
CA LEU A 47 -5.83 -1.44 5.56
C LEU A 47 -5.54 0.06 5.71
N ASN A 48 -4.49 0.56 5.04
CA ASN A 48 -4.19 1.99 5.03
C ASN A 48 -5.29 2.83 4.36
N HIS A 49 -5.96 2.28 3.35
CA HIS A 49 -7.11 2.93 2.75
C HIS A 49 -8.30 2.98 3.71
N GLN A 50 -8.61 1.89 4.40
CA GLN A 50 -9.72 1.80 5.35
C GLN A 50 -9.59 2.80 6.51
N ARG A 51 -8.36 3.09 6.97
CA ARG A 51 -8.12 4.15 7.97
C ARG A 51 -8.63 5.53 7.54
N ARG A 52 -8.77 5.77 6.23
CA ARG A 52 -9.34 7.02 5.72
C ARG A 52 -10.86 7.07 5.87
N HIS A 53 -11.52 5.93 5.92
CA HIS A 53 -12.96 5.84 6.17
C HIS A 53 -13.26 5.94 7.66
N SER A 54 -12.51 5.23 8.51
CA SER A 54 -12.71 5.25 9.96
C SER A 54 -12.18 6.52 10.65
N GLY A 55 -11.24 7.23 10.02
CA GLY A 55 -10.56 8.37 10.65
C GLY A 55 -9.66 7.98 11.84
N GLU A 56 -9.44 6.68 12.06
CA GLU A 56 -8.61 6.18 13.15
C GLU A 56 -7.11 6.33 12.87
N GLY A 57 -6.32 6.51 13.94
CA GLY A 57 -4.86 6.52 13.85
C GLY A 57 -4.30 7.80 13.23
N LEU A 58 -4.81 8.95 13.64
CA LEU A 58 -4.33 10.26 13.19
C LEU A 58 -2.99 10.61 13.87
N PHE A 59 -1.93 10.72 13.07
CA PHE A 59 -0.66 11.32 13.47
C PHE A 59 -0.84 12.83 13.58
N GLN A 60 -0.55 13.41 14.74
CA GLN A 60 -0.69 14.85 14.96
C GLN A 60 0.68 15.52 14.99
N CYS A 61 0.82 16.61 14.23
CA CYS A 61 1.99 17.47 14.32
C CYS A 61 1.98 18.25 15.64
N PRO A 62 3.04 18.18 16.48
CA PRO A 62 3.08 18.88 17.76
C PRO A 62 3.13 20.40 17.60
N LEU A 63 3.67 20.90 16.48
CA LEU A 63 3.85 22.34 16.24
C LEU A 63 2.58 23.02 15.72
N CYS A 64 1.93 22.44 14.70
CA CYS A 64 0.78 23.07 14.04
C CYS A 64 -0.54 22.30 14.24
N ARG A 65 -0.55 21.22 15.03
CA ARG A 65 -1.71 20.38 15.35
C ARG A 65 -2.42 19.72 14.15
N LYS A 66 -1.89 19.83 12.93
CA LYS A 66 -2.42 19.14 11.75
C LYS A 66 -2.42 17.62 11.95
N ARG A 67 -3.51 16.98 11.54
CA ARG A 67 -3.77 15.54 11.69
C ARG A 67 -3.59 14.84 10.35
N PHE A 68 -2.92 13.69 10.36
CA PHE A 68 -2.63 12.90 9.17
C PHE A 68 -3.03 11.44 9.39
N VAL A 69 -3.79 10.88 8.45
CA VAL A 69 -4.22 9.46 8.52
C VAL A 69 -3.05 8.50 8.21
N LEU A 70 -2.07 8.94 7.41
CA LEU A 70 -0.95 8.11 6.97
C LEU A 70 0.37 8.61 7.54
N ARG A 71 1.19 7.71 8.10
CA ARG A 71 2.52 8.02 8.63
C ARG A 71 3.42 8.69 7.59
N ARG A 72 3.39 8.21 6.34
CA ARG A 72 4.18 8.80 5.25
C ARG A 72 3.83 10.27 4.99
N SER A 73 2.57 10.65 5.18
CA SER A 73 2.10 12.02 4.98
C SER A 73 2.53 12.89 6.16
N PHE A 74 2.51 12.33 7.36
CA PHE A 74 3.02 12.99 8.56
C PHE A 74 4.52 13.26 8.50
N VAL A 75 5.33 12.24 8.18
CA VAL A 75 6.79 12.38 8.07
C VAL A 75 7.21 13.38 6.99
N LYS A 76 6.45 13.50 5.89
CA LYS A 76 6.68 14.53 4.86
C LYS A 76 6.32 15.95 5.32
N HIS A 77 5.49 16.07 6.35
CA HIS A 77 5.04 17.35 6.86
C HIS A 77 5.91 17.87 8.02
N GLN A 78 6.49 16.95 8.81
CA GLN A 78 7.52 17.28 9.81
C GLN A 78 8.75 17.89 9.13
#